data_AF-A0A840PLD0-F1
#
_entry.id   AF-A0A840PLD0-F1
#
_cell.length_a   1.000
_cell.length_b   1.000
_cell.length_c   1.000
_cell.angle_alpha   90.00
_cell.angle_beta   90.00
_cell.angle_gamma   90.00
#
_symmetry.space_group_name_H-M   'P 1'
#
loop_
_entity.id
_entity.type
_entity.pdbx_description
1 polymer ?
#
loop_
_entity_poly.entity_id
_entity_poly.type
_entity_poly.pdbx_seq_one_letter_code
_entity_poly.pdbx_strand_id
1 'polypeptide(L)'
;MTVLALLTDAPFRVRFAISKPSLETFAKTASLTEDKPIDSCRWVGLYYMCWAYRYETASGVHFRGGATLSSREWAIETNTGFVYLPKGRPEETLDDSYRHLGGPWYGWHGWDSW
;
A
#
# COMPACT_ATOMS: atom_id res chain seq x y z
N MET A 1 -19.40 -10.54 17.54
CA MET A 1 -18.18 -11.10 16.92
C MET A 1 -17.05 -10.10 17.12
N THR A 2 -16.14 -10.32 18.07
CA THR A 2 -15.11 -9.31 18.40
C THR A 2 -13.71 -9.92 18.55
N VAL A 3 -13.64 -11.20 18.96
CA VAL A 3 -12.37 -11.91 19.17
C VAL A 3 -11.67 -12.26 17.84
N LEU A 4 -12.42 -12.67 16.82
CA LEU A 4 -11.85 -13.07 15.52
C LEU A 4 -11.18 -11.88 14.79
N ALA A 5 -11.82 -10.71 14.79
CA ALA A 5 -11.29 -9.50 14.16
C ALA A 5 -10.00 -8.99 14.84
N LEU A 6 -9.86 -9.16 16.16
CA LEU A 6 -8.65 -8.81 16.89
C LEU A 6 -7.49 -9.76 16.56
N LEU A 7 -7.76 -11.05 16.42
CA LEU A 7 -6.77 -12.06 16.07
C LEU A 7 -6.26 -11.93 14.63
N THR A 8 -7.08 -11.45 13.70
CA THR A 8 -6.65 -11.19 12.31
C THR A 8 -5.89 -9.86 12.18
N ASP A 9 -6.24 -8.85 13.00
CA ASP A 9 -5.59 -7.53 12.94
C ASP A 9 -4.21 -7.49 13.58
N ALA A 10 -3.98 -8.21 14.68
CA ALA A 10 -2.72 -8.14 15.42
C ALA A 10 -1.51 -8.63 14.60
N PRO A 11 -1.56 -9.78 13.89
CA PRO A 11 -0.46 -10.21 13.03
C PRO A 11 -0.16 -9.20 11.92
N PHE A 12 -1.19 -8.62 11.30
CA PHE A 12 -1.03 -7.60 10.26
C PHE A 12 -0.35 -6.34 10.82
N ARG A 13 -0.84 -5.80 11.94
CA ARG A 13 -0.29 -4.58 12.55
C ARG A 13 1.17 -4.76 12.98
N VAL A 14 1.51 -5.92 13.51
CA VAL A 14 2.90 -6.26 13.88
C VAL A 14 3.79 -6.34 12.63
N ARG A 15 3.36 -7.06 11.59
CA ARG A 15 4.11 -7.15 10.32
C ARG A 15 4.33 -5.78 9.69
N PHE A 16 3.29 -4.95 9.67
CA PHE A 16 3.37 -3.58 9.17
C PHE A 16 4.34 -2.73 9.99
N ALA A 17 4.24 -2.74 11.32
CA ALA A 17 5.11 -1.96 12.19
C ALA A 17 6.60 -2.32 12.00
N ILE A 18 6.91 -3.62 11.89
CA ILE A 18 8.28 -4.11 11.62
C ILE A 18 8.76 -3.66 10.24
N SER A 19 7.88 -3.70 9.23
CA SER A 19 8.24 -3.41 7.84
C SER A 19 8.25 -1.91 7.50
N LYS A 20 7.64 -1.07 8.36
CA LYS A 20 7.36 0.34 8.08
C LYS A 20 8.60 1.13 7.59
N PRO A 21 9.80 1.05 8.19
CA PRO A 21 10.96 1.81 7.70
C PRO A 21 11.39 1.40 6.28
N SER A 22 11.33 0.10 5.96
CA SER A 22 11.64 -0.42 4.63
C SER A 22 10.59 0.01 3.61
N LEU A 23 9.31 -0.06 3.98
CA LEU A 23 8.20 0.39 3.16
C LEU A 23 8.28 1.90 2.89
N GLU A 24 8.66 2.73 3.88
CA GLU A 24 8.83 4.18 3.71
C GLU A 24 9.96 4.52 2.74
N THR A 25 11.08 3.79 2.82
CA THR A 25 12.18 3.97 1.88
C THR A 25 11.75 3.61 0.46
N PHE A 26 11.04 2.50 0.31
CA PHE A 26 10.54 2.04 -0.99
C PHE A 26 9.49 3.00 -1.59
N ALA A 27 8.54 3.48 -0.77
CA ALA A 27 7.55 4.46 -1.17
C ALA A 27 8.18 5.79 -1.59
N LYS A 28 9.19 6.28 -0.85
CA LYS A 28 9.92 7.50 -1.23
C LYS A 28 10.60 7.33 -2.58
N THR A 29 11.26 6.21 -2.82
CA THR A 29 11.86 5.91 -4.13
C THR A 29 10.80 5.91 -5.23
N ALA A 30 9.68 5.20 -5.04
CA ALA A 30 8.60 5.16 -6.02
C ALA A 30 7.98 6.54 -6.30
N SER A 31 7.87 7.39 -5.27
CA SER A 31 7.32 8.75 -5.39
C SER A 31 8.19 9.70 -6.23
N LEU A 32 9.46 9.35 -6.43
CA LEU A 32 10.43 10.12 -7.20
C LEU A 32 10.60 9.60 -8.64
N THR A 33 10.08 8.41 -8.96
CA THR A 33 10.21 7.85 -10.31
C THR A 33 9.16 8.48 -11.24
N GLU A 34 9.59 9.34 -12.15
CA GLU A 34 8.67 10.07 -13.04
C GLU A 34 8.13 9.20 -14.19
N ASP A 35 8.95 8.32 -14.75
CA ASP A 35 8.65 7.71 -16.06
C ASP A 35 8.21 6.24 -16.05
N LYS A 36 8.58 5.46 -15.02
CA LYS A 36 8.30 4.02 -15.00
C LYS A 36 7.93 3.51 -13.61
N PRO A 37 6.88 2.68 -13.48
CA PRO A 37 6.64 1.96 -12.25
C PRO A 37 7.85 1.06 -11.94
N ILE A 38 8.10 0.85 -10.65
CA ILE A 38 8.96 -0.25 -10.22
C ILE A 38 8.15 -1.52 -10.43
N ASP A 39 8.59 -2.38 -11.35
CA ASP A 39 7.89 -3.61 -11.80
C ASP A 39 8.63 -4.91 -11.40
N SER A 40 9.62 -4.80 -10.51
CA SER A 40 10.44 -5.91 -10.04
C SER A 40 10.02 -6.34 -8.65
N CYS A 41 9.62 -7.61 -8.54
CA CYS A 41 9.27 -8.21 -7.26
C CYS A 41 10.47 -8.32 -6.33
N ARG A 42 10.31 -7.86 -5.08
CA ARG A 42 11.33 -7.93 -4.04
C ARG A 42 10.70 -7.92 -2.65
N TRP A 43 11.42 -8.45 -1.68
CA TRP A 43 11.05 -8.28 -0.28
C TRP A 43 11.33 -6.85 0.17
N VAL A 44 10.31 -6.22 0.78
CA VAL A 44 10.40 -4.91 1.42
C VAL A 44 9.90 -5.08 2.87
N GLY A 45 10.85 -5.32 3.77
CA GLY A 45 10.51 -5.81 5.10
C GLY A 45 9.91 -7.22 5.01
N LEU A 46 8.74 -7.42 5.63
CA LEU A 46 8.02 -8.69 5.66
C LEU A 46 6.98 -8.85 4.54
N TYR A 47 6.97 -7.95 3.55
CA TYR A 47 6.04 -8.01 2.43
C TYR A 47 6.78 -8.19 1.11
N TYR A 48 6.24 -9.04 0.24
CA TYR A 48 6.76 -9.24 -1.11
C TYR A 48 6.07 -8.25 -2.06
N MET A 49 6.77 -7.19 -2.44
CA MET A 49 6.25 -6.08 -3.26
C MET A 49 6.60 -6.33 -4.72
N CYS A 50 5.63 -6.22 -5.62
CA CYS A 50 5.83 -6.41 -7.06
C CYS A 50 5.66 -5.14 -7.88
N TRP A 51 4.87 -4.19 -7.40
CA TRP A 51 4.65 -2.94 -8.10
C TRP A 51 4.78 -1.75 -7.16
N ALA A 52 5.36 -0.66 -7.65
CA ALA A 52 5.26 0.63 -6.98
C ALA A 52 5.27 1.78 -7.98
N TYR A 53 4.39 2.75 -7.77
CA TYR A 53 4.23 3.90 -8.64
C TYR A 53 3.79 5.13 -7.84
N ARG A 54 3.87 6.32 -8.46
CA ARG A 54 3.41 7.57 -7.85
C ARG A 54 1.91 7.48 -7.59
N TYR A 55 1.49 7.93 -6.40
CA TYR A 55 0.06 7.99 -6.12
C TYR A 55 -0.62 8.97 -7.09
N GLU A 56 -1.75 8.54 -7.64
CA GLU A 56 -2.58 9.30 -8.56
C GLU A 56 -3.98 9.39 -7.97
N THR A 57 -4.54 10.60 -7.95
CA THR A 57 -5.95 10.83 -7.56
C THR A 57 -6.90 10.23 -8.60
N ALA A 58 -8.17 10.07 -8.28
CA ALA A 58 -9.18 9.62 -9.23
C ALA A 58 -9.31 10.56 -10.45
N SER A 59 -8.92 11.83 -10.30
CA SER A 59 -8.88 12.83 -11.38
C SER A 59 -7.63 12.75 -12.28
N GLY A 60 -6.71 11.81 -12.05
CA GLY A 60 -5.47 11.66 -12.81
C GLY A 60 -4.32 12.57 -12.35
N VAL A 61 -4.48 13.30 -11.26
CA VAL A 61 -3.44 14.19 -10.72
C VAL A 61 -2.47 13.39 -9.86
N HIS A 62 -1.16 13.49 -10.16
CA HIS A 62 -0.12 12.90 -9.32
C HIS A 62 0.08 13.70 -8.03
N PHE A 63 0.05 13.00 -6.90
CA PHE A 63 0.34 13.60 -5.60
C PHE A 63 1.84 13.59 -5.32
N ARG A 64 2.46 14.78 -5.20
CA ARG A 64 3.91 14.88 -4.96
C ARG A 64 4.30 14.21 -3.65
N GLY A 65 5.20 13.23 -3.73
CA GLY A 65 5.69 12.47 -2.58
C GLY A 65 4.73 11.36 -2.10
N GLY A 66 3.63 11.11 -2.83
CA GLY A 66 2.75 9.98 -2.61
C GLY A 66 3.16 8.77 -3.45
N ALA A 67 2.88 7.56 -2.95
CA ALA A 67 3.15 6.33 -3.68
C ALA A 67 2.10 5.24 -3.39
N THR A 68 1.81 4.44 -4.40
CA THR A 68 1.02 3.21 -4.30
C THR A 68 1.96 2.02 -4.47
N LEU A 69 1.86 1.05 -3.55
CA LEU A 69 2.67 -0.17 -3.50
C LEU A 69 1.73 -1.36 -3.61
N SER A 70 1.98 -2.26 -4.56
CA SER A 70 1.25 -3.52 -4.69
C SER A 70 2.11 -4.68 -4.22
N SER A 71 1.54 -5.46 -3.32
CA SER A 71 2.12 -6.70 -2.81
C SER A 71 1.61 -7.90 -3.60
N ARG A 72 2.42 -8.95 -3.64
CA ARG A 72 2.01 -10.27 -4.09
C ARG A 72 2.09 -11.21 -2.90
N GLU A 73 0.99 -11.34 -2.16
CA GLU A 73 0.90 -12.36 -1.12
C GLU A 73 0.38 -13.68 -1.71
N TRP A 74 0.93 -14.78 -1.21
CA TRP A 74 0.72 -16.17 -1.65
C TRP A 74 -0.73 -16.69 -1.60
N ALA A 75 -1.67 -15.92 -1.06
CA ALA A 75 -3.07 -16.31 -0.87
C ALA A 75 -4.09 -15.39 -1.59
N ILE A 76 -3.65 -14.26 -2.17
CA ILE A 76 -4.54 -13.30 -2.82
C ILE A 76 -3.79 -12.78 -4.05
N GLU A 77 -4.37 -12.98 -5.24
CA GLU A 77 -3.85 -12.35 -6.46
C GLU A 77 -3.97 -10.82 -6.40
N THR A 78 -3.42 -10.18 -7.41
CA THR A 78 -2.65 -8.94 -7.32
C THR A 78 -3.47 -7.66 -7.34
N ASN A 79 -4.16 -7.24 -6.26
CA ASN A 79 -4.49 -5.81 -6.04
C ASN A 79 -4.60 -5.44 -4.55
N THR A 80 -3.64 -5.87 -3.73
CA THR A 80 -3.55 -5.41 -2.33
C THR A 80 -2.19 -4.85 -2.02
N GLY A 81 -2.14 -3.87 -1.15
CA GLY A 81 -0.88 -3.36 -0.65
C GLY A 81 -1.04 -2.11 0.18
N PHE A 82 -0.26 -1.09 -0.14
CA PHE A 82 -0.13 0.09 0.70
C PHE A 82 -0.16 1.37 -0.12
N VAL A 83 -0.78 2.40 0.43
CA VAL A 83 -0.63 3.77 -0.03
C VAL A 83 0.13 4.57 1.03
N TYR A 84 1.19 5.24 0.58
CA TYR A 84 1.93 6.24 1.34
C TYR A 84 1.51 7.63 0.87
N LEU A 85 0.89 8.39 1.78
CA LEU A 85 0.46 9.76 1.55
C LEU A 85 0.88 10.64 2.72
N PRO A 86 1.98 11.41 2.60
CA PRO A 86 2.50 12.24 3.69
C PRO A 86 1.57 13.40 4.05
N LYS A 87 0.65 13.76 3.15
CA LYS A 87 -0.38 14.77 3.35
C LYS A 87 -1.67 14.29 2.65
N GLY A 88 -2.81 14.60 3.24
CA GLY A 88 -4.12 14.25 2.68
C GLY A 88 -4.55 12.83 3.01
N ARG A 89 -5.56 12.37 2.26
CA ARG A 89 -6.15 11.03 2.32
C ARG A 89 -6.34 10.53 0.89
N PRO A 90 -6.28 9.21 0.66
CA PRO A 90 -6.57 8.69 -0.66
C PRO A 90 -8.04 8.96 -1.01
N GLU A 91 -8.30 9.20 -2.28
CA GLU A 91 -9.66 9.29 -2.82
C GLU A 91 -10.22 7.88 -2.96
N GLU A 92 -11.34 7.62 -2.27
CA GLU A 92 -12.09 6.37 -2.43
C GLU A 92 -12.80 6.38 -3.77
N THR A 93 -12.69 5.28 -4.51
CA THR A 93 -13.42 5.03 -5.76
C THR A 93 -14.39 3.87 -5.55
N LEU A 94 -15.21 3.53 -6.55
CA LEU A 94 -16.02 2.31 -6.49
C LEU A 94 -15.15 1.04 -6.42
N ASP A 95 -13.89 1.16 -6.83
CA ASP A 95 -13.01 0.05 -7.14
C ASP A 95 -11.86 -0.07 -6.14
N ASP A 96 -11.61 0.96 -5.34
CA ASP A 96 -10.54 1.03 -4.35
C ASP A 96 -11.07 1.30 -2.94
N SER A 97 -10.65 0.45 -2.01
CA SER A 97 -10.90 0.66 -0.58
C SER A 97 -9.61 0.93 0.18
N TYR A 98 -9.70 1.83 1.17
CA TYR A 98 -8.56 2.25 1.95
C TYR A 98 -8.82 2.12 3.45
N ARG A 99 -7.84 1.60 4.18
CA ARG A 99 -7.87 1.48 5.63
C ARG A 99 -6.70 2.24 6.23
N HIS A 100 -6.96 3.24 7.06
CA HIS A 100 -5.88 3.98 7.74
C HIS A 100 -5.11 3.08 8.71
N LEU A 101 -3.79 3.07 8.59
CA LEU A 101 -2.88 2.25 9.42
C LEU A 101 -2.12 3.08 10.47
N GLY A 102 -2.15 4.40 10.36
CA GLY A 102 -1.46 5.35 11.24
C GLY A 102 -0.37 6.13 10.52
N GLY A 103 -0.23 7.42 10.88
CA GLY A 103 0.65 8.34 10.17
C GLY A 103 0.25 8.46 8.69
N PRO A 104 1.22 8.46 7.75
CA PRO A 104 0.97 8.66 6.32
C PRO A 104 0.53 7.38 5.57
N TRP A 105 0.12 6.33 6.28
CA TRP A 105 -0.06 5.00 5.72
C TRP A 105 -1.51 4.53 5.68
N TYR A 106 -1.88 3.95 4.55
CA TYR A 106 -3.14 3.28 4.31
C TYR A 106 -2.87 1.89 3.74
N GLY A 107 -3.64 0.90 4.18
CA GLY A 107 -3.80 -0.35 3.44
C GLY A 107 -4.75 -0.10 2.28
N TRP A 108 -4.42 -0.66 1.12
CA TRP A 108 -5.19 -0.49 -0.11
C TRP A 108 -5.60 -1.86 -0.66
N HIS A 109 -6.81 -1.93 -1.18
CA HIS A 109 -7.36 -3.08 -1.89
C HIS A 109 -8.15 -2.58 -3.10
N GLY A 110 -7.80 -3.10 -4.29
CA GLY A 110 -8.39 -2.78 -5.59
C GLY A 110 -9.39 -3.85 -6.08
N TRP A 111 -9.55 -3.94 -7.41
CA TRP A 111 -10.73 -4.49 -8.08
C TRP A 111 -10.89 -6.02 -8.20
N ASP A 112 -10.01 -6.85 -7.61
CA ASP A 112 -10.23 -8.30 -7.54
C ASP A 112 -10.75 -8.70 -6.15
N SER A 113 -12.05 -9.02 -6.12
CA SER A 113 -12.72 -9.59 -4.94
C SER A 113 -12.10 -10.92 -4.50
N TRP A 114 -12.08 -11.12 -3.18
CA TRP A 114 -11.73 -12.33 -2.40
C TRP A 114 -12.04 -13.69 -3.04
#